data_AF-A0A8U1BZD3-F1
#
_entry.id   AF-A0A8U1BZD3-F1
#
_cell.length_a   1.000
_cell.length_b   1.000
_cell.length_c   1.000
_cell.angle_alpha   90.00
_cell.angle_beta   90.00
_cell.angle_gamma   90.00
#
_symmetry.space_group_name_H-M   'P 1'
#
loop_
_entity.id
_entity.type
_entity.pdbx_description
1 polymer ?
#
loop_
_entity_poly.entity_id
_entity_poly.type
_entity_poly.pdbx_seq_one_letter_code
_entity_poly.pdbx_strand_id
1 'polypeptide(L)'
;MASTVAVPVAPTVSDPERCEGEEELRGIEAEEENNQLTGPVAAPSQNRLAKLPLSRIKALMKADPDVSLASQESVFIIAKATELFVEMIAKDALVYAQQGKRKTLQRKDLDNAIETVDEFAFLEGTLDA
;
A
#
# COMPACT_ATOMS: atom_id res chain seq x y z
N MET A 1 54.38 9.40 -22.79
CA MET A 1 54.79 10.21 -21.62
C MET A 1 53.61 10.27 -20.67
N ALA A 2 53.74 9.70 -19.46
CA ALA A 2 52.73 9.87 -18.43
C ALA A 2 52.89 11.25 -17.77
N SER A 3 51.79 11.83 -17.28
CA SER A 3 51.85 13.06 -16.47
C SER A 3 50.90 12.91 -15.28
N THR A 4 51.49 12.65 -14.12
CA THR A 4 50.81 12.64 -12.82
C THR A 4 50.73 14.06 -12.29
N VAL A 5 49.55 14.48 -11.82
CA VAL A 5 49.42 15.68 -10.98
C VAL A 5 48.68 15.27 -9.71
N ALA A 6 49.35 15.46 -8.57
CA ALA A 6 48.78 15.30 -7.24
C ALA A 6 48.82 16.66 -6.53
N VAL A 7 47.72 17.03 -5.86
CA VAL A 7 47.66 18.20 -4.96
C VAL A 7 46.77 17.81 -3.76
N PRO A 8 47.17 18.13 -2.50
CA PRO A 8 46.50 17.60 -1.31
C PRO A 8 45.57 18.61 -0.62
N VAL A 9 44.64 18.12 0.22
CA VAL A 9 44.16 18.84 1.42
C VAL A 9 43.63 17.82 2.44
N ALA A 10 43.79 18.14 3.73
CA ALA A 10 43.46 17.27 4.86
C ALA A 10 42.47 17.99 5.82
N PRO A 11 42.10 17.46 7.01
CA PRO A 11 40.71 17.14 7.33
C PRO A 11 40.02 18.18 8.22
N THR A 12 38.68 18.13 8.23
CA THR A 12 37.86 18.74 9.30
C THR A 12 36.93 17.71 9.91
N VAL A 13 37.10 17.48 11.21
CA VAL A 13 36.24 16.63 12.05
C VAL A 13 35.12 17.47 12.65
N SER A 14 33.94 16.88 12.91
CA SER A 14 32.88 17.47 13.74
C SER A 14 31.93 16.38 14.25
N ASP A 15 32.31 15.74 15.36
CA ASP A 15 31.40 15.30 16.42
C ASP A 15 31.02 16.53 17.28
N PRO A 16 29.99 16.53 18.16
CA PRO A 16 29.30 15.39 18.79
C PRO A 16 27.74 15.47 18.59
N GLU A 17 26.81 14.79 19.28
CA GLU A 17 26.76 14.11 20.58
C GLU A 17 25.95 12.78 20.60
N ARG A 18 25.99 12.13 21.77
CA ARG A 18 25.43 10.83 22.19
C ARG A 18 24.02 10.99 22.79
N CYS A 19 23.14 10.01 22.60
CA CYS A 19 22.05 9.73 23.53
C CYS A 19 21.86 8.21 23.69
N GLU A 20 21.88 7.76 24.93
CA GLU A 20 21.68 6.37 25.34
C GLU A 20 20.18 6.12 25.56
N GLY A 21 19.73 4.87 25.39
CA GLY A 21 18.30 4.53 25.37
C GLY A 21 18.08 3.03 25.24
N GLU A 22 18.63 2.26 26.16
CA GLU A 22 18.35 0.85 26.33
C GLU A 22 17.01 0.65 27.06
N GLU A 23 15.97 0.20 26.36
CA GLU A 23 14.77 -0.40 26.97
C GLU A 23 14.38 -1.68 26.25
N GLU A 24 14.95 -2.80 26.71
CA GLU A 24 14.37 -4.13 26.53
C GLU A 24 13.16 -4.26 27.46
N LEU A 25 11.93 -4.48 26.96
CA LEU A 25 10.93 -5.19 27.75
C LEU A 25 9.81 -5.86 26.92
N ARG A 26 9.79 -7.19 27.04
CA ARG A 26 8.63 -8.13 27.14
C ARG A 26 7.44 -7.93 26.19
N GLY A 27 7.16 -9.00 25.44
CA GLY A 27 5.93 -9.15 24.66
C GLY A 27 4.67 -9.21 25.52
N ILE A 28 3.54 -9.03 24.83
CA ILE A 28 2.18 -9.20 25.36
C ILE A 28 1.46 -10.11 24.37
N GLU A 29 1.13 -11.32 24.82
CA GLU A 29 0.12 -12.15 24.17
C GLU A 29 -1.27 -11.72 24.70
N ALA A 30 -2.30 -11.82 23.85
CA ALA A 30 -3.71 -11.84 24.23
C ALA A 30 -4.28 -10.46 24.73
N GLU A 31 -5.55 -10.04 24.53
CA GLU A 31 -6.74 -10.59 23.86
C GLU A 31 -7.52 -9.46 23.13
N GLU A 32 -8.58 -9.80 22.38
CA GLU A 32 -9.46 -8.81 21.74
C GLU A 32 -10.38 -8.10 22.75
N GLU A 33 -10.48 -6.76 22.70
CA GLU A 33 -11.75 -6.11 23.06
C GLU A 33 -12.00 -4.80 22.30
N ASN A 34 -13.22 -4.65 21.78
CA ASN A 34 -13.71 -3.44 21.13
C ASN A 34 -14.29 -2.49 22.19
N ASN A 35 -13.71 -1.31 22.37
CA ASN A 35 -14.36 -0.24 23.12
C ASN A 35 -14.04 1.17 22.59
N GLN A 36 -15.07 2.03 22.54
CA GLN A 36 -14.94 3.46 22.23
C GLN A 36 -15.06 4.26 23.52
N LEU A 37 -14.05 5.08 23.90
CA LEU A 37 -14.27 6.21 24.81
C LEU A 37 -13.14 7.28 24.76
N THR A 38 -13.52 8.47 24.27
CA THR A 38 -13.13 9.84 24.70
C THR A 38 -11.69 10.19 25.15
N GLY A 39 -11.05 11.12 24.43
CA GLY A 39 -9.88 11.92 24.88
C GLY A 39 -9.45 12.92 23.79
N PRO A 40 -8.98 14.15 24.12
CA PRO A 40 -8.75 15.21 23.12
C PRO A 40 -7.43 15.11 22.35
N VAL A 41 -7.35 15.81 21.21
CA VAL A 41 -6.30 15.71 20.18
C VAL A 41 -6.32 14.36 19.45
N ALA A 42 -7.43 14.10 18.76
CA ALA A 42 -7.60 12.93 17.92
C ALA A 42 -6.68 13.01 16.68
N ALA A 43 -5.54 12.31 16.73
CA ALA A 43 -4.95 11.75 15.52
C ALA A 43 -6.06 11.02 14.73
N PRO A 44 -6.14 11.18 13.40
CA PRO A 44 -7.23 10.59 12.63
C PRO A 44 -7.20 9.07 12.78
N SER A 45 -8.24 8.52 13.41
CA SER A 45 -8.41 7.06 13.51
C SER A 45 -8.31 6.45 12.12
N GLN A 46 -7.45 5.44 11.94
CA GLN A 46 -7.13 4.85 10.62
C GLN A 46 -8.38 4.41 9.85
N ASN A 47 -9.44 3.99 10.56
CA ASN A 47 -10.75 3.65 10.01
C ASN A 47 -11.46 4.82 9.29
N ARG A 48 -11.16 6.08 9.63
CA ARG A 48 -11.65 7.28 8.89
C ARG A 48 -10.75 7.68 7.73
N LEU A 49 -9.53 7.14 7.64
CA LEU A 49 -8.60 7.41 6.54
C LEU A 49 -8.84 6.46 5.36
N ALA A 50 -9.26 5.23 5.61
CA ALA A 50 -9.66 4.27 4.57
C ALA A 50 -11.09 4.54 4.07
N LYS A 51 -11.30 4.41 2.75
CA LYS A 51 -12.64 4.45 2.12
C LYS A 51 -13.31 3.07 2.13
N LEU A 52 -12.51 2.01 2.19
CA LEU A 52 -12.96 0.63 2.19
C LEU A 52 -13.09 0.09 3.62
N PRO A 53 -14.13 -0.70 3.94
CA PRO A 53 -14.34 -1.23 5.28
C PRO A 53 -13.26 -2.24 5.66
N LEU A 54 -12.40 -1.87 6.62
CA LEU A 54 -11.23 -2.66 7.02
C LEU A 54 -11.57 -4.09 7.48
N SER A 55 -12.75 -4.29 8.09
CA SER A 55 -13.25 -5.62 8.47
C SER A 55 -13.46 -6.54 7.26
N ARG A 56 -13.94 -6.01 6.13
CA ARG A 56 -14.11 -6.79 4.89
C ARG A 56 -12.77 -7.11 4.24
N ILE A 57 -11.82 -6.18 4.28
CA ILE A 57 -10.44 -6.40 3.80
C ILE A 57 -9.78 -7.52 4.63
N LYS A 58 -9.83 -7.44 5.97
CA LYS A 58 -9.32 -8.51 6.86
C LYS A 58 -9.97 -9.87 6.58
N ALA A 59 -11.27 -9.90 6.31
CA ALA A 59 -11.98 -11.14 5.97
C ALA A 59 -11.60 -11.70 4.59
N LEU A 60 -11.26 -10.86 3.61
CA LEU A 60 -10.74 -11.30 2.31
C LEU A 60 -9.30 -11.83 2.42
N MET A 61 -8.43 -11.15 3.19
CA MET A 61 -7.08 -11.64 3.47
C MET A 61 -7.09 -13.02 4.13
N LYS A 62 -7.99 -13.24 5.10
CA LYS A 62 -8.15 -14.53 5.80
C LYS A 62 -8.99 -15.57 5.04
N ALA A 63 -9.36 -15.31 3.79
CA ALA A 63 -9.94 -16.34 2.92
C ALA A 63 -8.86 -17.26 2.32
N ASP A 64 -7.61 -16.79 2.30
CA ASP A 64 -6.43 -17.59 2.00
C ASP A 64 -6.09 -18.47 3.23
N PRO A 65 -6.01 -19.81 3.09
CA PRO A 65 -5.72 -20.73 4.20
C PRO A 65 -4.33 -20.53 4.80
N ASP A 66 -3.37 -19.97 4.06
CA ASP A 66 -2.00 -19.76 4.54
C ASP A 66 -1.86 -18.46 5.38
N VAL A 67 -2.91 -17.61 5.40
CA VAL A 67 -2.94 -16.33 6.16
C VAL A 67 -3.55 -16.52 7.55
N SER A 68 -2.73 -16.95 8.50
CA SER A 68 -3.12 -17.14 9.91
C SER A 68 -3.41 -15.81 10.64
N LEU A 69 -2.52 -14.83 10.48
CA LEU A 69 -2.52 -13.53 11.16
C LEU A 69 -2.57 -12.37 10.15
N ALA A 70 -3.35 -11.34 10.47
CA ALA A 70 -3.45 -10.11 9.68
C ALA A 70 -3.43 -8.91 10.64
N SER A 71 -2.31 -8.17 10.66
CA SER A 71 -2.13 -7.00 11.53
C SER A 71 -3.01 -5.83 11.07
N GLN A 72 -3.31 -4.91 11.99
CA GLN A 72 -4.12 -3.74 11.70
C GLN A 72 -3.47 -2.84 10.62
N GLU A 73 -2.13 -2.75 10.61
CA GLU A 73 -1.37 -1.98 9.62
C GLU A 73 -1.39 -2.63 8.24
N SER A 74 -1.19 -3.95 8.14
CA SER A 74 -1.27 -4.66 6.87
C SER A 74 -2.67 -4.55 6.24
N VAL A 75 -3.72 -4.68 7.05
CA VAL A 75 -5.12 -4.48 6.61
C VAL A 75 -5.34 -3.06 6.10
N PHE A 76 -4.79 -2.05 6.77
CA PHE A 76 -4.89 -0.65 6.34
C PHE A 76 -4.13 -0.36 5.03
N ILE A 77 -2.91 -0.88 4.90
CA ILE A 77 -2.09 -0.74 3.68
C ILE A 77 -2.77 -1.42 2.49
N ILE A 78 -3.30 -2.64 2.67
CA ILE A 78 -4.02 -3.35 1.60
C ILE A 78 -5.30 -2.61 1.21
N ALA A 79 -6.04 -2.03 2.17
CA ALA A 79 -7.18 -1.16 1.87
C ALA A 79 -6.77 0.04 0.99
N LYS A 80 -5.63 0.67 1.29
CA LYS A 80 -5.10 1.80 0.50
C LYS A 80 -4.58 1.39 -0.87
N ALA A 81 -3.88 0.26 -0.97
CA ALA A 81 -3.46 -0.31 -2.25
C ALA A 81 -4.69 -0.64 -3.13
N THR A 82 -5.75 -1.18 -2.54
CA THR A 82 -7.01 -1.51 -3.25
C THR A 82 -7.72 -0.25 -3.74
N GLU A 83 -7.75 0.84 -2.96
CA GLU A 83 -8.28 2.14 -3.42
C GLU A 83 -7.53 2.66 -4.65
N LEU A 84 -6.20 2.59 -4.64
CA LEU A 84 -5.36 3.05 -5.76
C LEU A 84 -5.50 2.14 -6.99
N PHE A 85 -5.54 0.82 -6.78
CA PHE A 85 -5.73 -0.17 -7.83
C PHE A 85 -7.06 0.02 -8.58
N VAL A 86 -8.17 0.25 -7.85
CA VAL A 86 -9.48 0.54 -8.46
C VAL A 86 -9.44 1.84 -9.27
N GLU A 87 -8.73 2.86 -8.79
CA GLU A 87 -8.55 4.11 -9.54
C GLU A 87 -7.68 3.94 -10.80
N MET A 88 -6.65 3.09 -10.74
CA MET A 88 -5.74 2.77 -11.85
C MET A 88 -6.48 2.03 -12.96
N ILE A 89 -7.05 0.85 -12.66
CA ILE A 89 -7.73 0.03 -13.67
C ILE A 89 -8.95 0.73 -14.29
N ALA A 90 -9.64 1.58 -13.52
CA ALA A 90 -10.73 2.40 -14.04
C ALA A 90 -10.26 3.50 -15.02
N LYS A 91 -9.07 4.08 -14.81
CA LYS A 91 -8.47 5.04 -15.77
C LYS A 91 -8.05 4.34 -17.05
N ASP A 92 -7.40 3.19 -16.95
CA ASP A 92 -6.87 2.47 -18.12
C ASP A 92 -8.01 1.91 -18.98
N ALA A 93 -9.03 1.31 -18.35
CA ALA A 93 -10.27 0.93 -19.04
C ALA A 93 -10.99 2.13 -19.68
N LEU A 94 -10.98 3.30 -19.04
CA LEU A 94 -11.57 4.52 -19.62
C LEU A 94 -10.83 4.98 -20.90
N VAL A 95 -9.54 4.71 -21.06
CA VAL A 95 -8.80 5.02 -22.30
C VAL A 95 -9.42 4.27 -23.49
N TYR A 96 -9.74 2.98 -23.36
CA TYR A 96 -10.39 2.20 -24.43
C TYR A 96 -11.83 2.68 -24.72
N ALA A 97 -12.57 3.09 -23.69
CA ALA A 97 -13.88 3.72 -23.87
C ALA A 97 -13.77 5.03 -24.70
N GLN A 98 -12.76 5.85 -24.41
CA GLN A 98 -12.49 7.11 -25.12
C GLN A 98 -12.00 6.91 -26.56
N GLN A 99 -11.18 5.88 -26.84
CA GLN A 99 -10.83 5.49 -28.21
C GLN A 99 -12.09 5.18 -29.04
N GLY A 100 -13.07 4.50 -28.43
CA GLY A 100 -14.41 4.28 -28.99
C GLY A 100 -15.33 5.51 -29.01
N LYS A 101 -14.83 6.73 -28.73
CA LYS A 101 -15.58 8.00 -28.60
C LYS A 101 -16.73 7.96 -27.59
N ARG A 102 -16.68 7.05 -26.61
CA ARG A 102 -17.70 6.92 -25.55
C ARG A 102 -17.23 7.59 -24.26
N LYS A 103 -18.21 8.01 -23.47
CA LYS A 103 -18.03 8.46 -22.06
C LYS A 103 -18.56 7.44 -21.05
N THR A 104 -19.12 6.34 -21.54
CA THR A 104 -19.65 5.23 -20.75
C THR A 104 -18.71 4.04 -20.92
N LEU A 105 -18.12 3.62 -19.81
CA LEU A 105 -17.26 2.45 -19.69
C LEU A 105 -18.11 1.17 -19.82
N GLN A 106 -17.62 0.20 -20.59
CA GLN A 106 -18.26 -1.09 -20.85
C GLN A 106 -17.30 -2.22 -20.45
N ARG A 107 -17.80 -3.44 -20.19
CA ARG A 107 -16.97 -4.59 -19.78
C ARG A 107 -15.82 -4.84 -20.76
N LYS A 108 -16.07 -4.80 -22.08
CA LYS A 108 -15.04 -4.91 -23.12
C LYS A 108 -13.88 -3.90 -23.00
N ASP A 109 -14.11 -2.74 -22.38
CA ASP A 109 -13.06 -1.73 -22.20
C ASP A 109 -12.12 -2.10 -21.05
N LEU A 110 -12.65 -2.82 -20.05
CA LEU A 110 -11.91 -3.44 -18.97
C LEU A 110 -11.19 -4.71 -19.47
N ASP A 111 -11.88 -5.54 -20.26
CA ASP A 111 -11.32 -6.75 -20.88
C ASP A 111 -10.08 -6.37 -21.73
N ASN A 112 -10.20 -5.37 -22.63
CA ASN A 112 -9.08 -4.83 -23.41
C ASN A 112 -7.92 -4.28 -22.52
N ALA A 113 -8.23 -3.69 -21.38
CA ALA A 113 -7.21 -3.16 -20.47
C ALA A 113 -6.41 -4.28 -19.82
N ILE A 114 -7.08 -5.36 -19.39
CA ILE A 114 -6.46 -6.56 -18.82
C ILE A 114 -5.58 -7.25 -19.87
N GLU A 115 -6.06 -7.42 -21.11
CA GLU A 115 -5.30 -8.06 -22.20
C GLU A 115 -4.06 -7.28 -22.67
N THR A 116 -3.97 -5.97 -22.38
CA THR A 116 -2.91 -5.09 -22.94
C THR A 116 -1.89 -4.61 -21.90
N VAL A 117 -2.21 -4.65 -20.60
CA VAL A 117 -1.38 -4.10 -19.52
C VAL A 117 -0.88 -5.25 -18.65
N ASP A 118 0.44 -5.50 -18.68
CA ASP A 118 1.11 -6.62 -17.99
C ASP A 118 0.84 -6.62 -16.47
N GLU A 119 0.73 -5.43 -15.87
CA GLU A 119 0.37 -5.25 -14.46
C GLU A 119 -1.03 -5.76 -14.09
N PHE A 120 -1.90 -6.04 -15.08
CA PHE A 120 -3.22 -6.63 -14.90
C PHE A 120 -3.31 -8.12 -15.27
N ALA A 121 -2.21 -8.77 -15.69
CA ALA A 121 -2.20 -10.18 -16.11
C ALA A 121 -2.77 -11.15 -15.05
N PHE A 122 -2.69 -10.79 -13.76
CA PHE A 122 -3.29 -11.58 -12.67
C PHE A 122 -4.83 -11.65 -12.69
N LEU A 123 -5.48 -10.88 -13.56
CA LEU A 123 -6.94 -10.85 -13.76
C LEU A 123 -7.38 -11.62 -15.02
N GLU A 124 -6.45 -12.10 -15.85
CA GLU A 124 -6.78 -12.92 -17.03
C GLU A 124 -7.61 -14.14 -16.62
N GLY A 125 -8.65 -14.46 -17.41
CA GLY A 125 -9.59 -15.55 -17.13
C GLY A 125 -10.50 -15.35 -15.91
N THR A 126 -10.24 -14.36 -15.04
CA THR A 126 -10.99 -14.15 -13.79
C THR A 126 -12.39 -13.57 -14.04
N LEU A 127 -12.57 -12.84 -15.15
CA LEU A 127 -13.82 -12.15 -15.45
C LEU A 127 -14.76 -12.92 -16.41
N ASP A 128 -14.35 -14.08 -16.94
CA ASP A 128 -15.06 -14.81 -18.01
C ASP A 128 -16.32 -15.59 -17.57
N ALA A 129 -16.70 -15.49 -16.30
CA ALA A 129 -17.84 -16.17 -15.68
C ALA A 129 -19.21 -15.49 -15.93
#